data_AF-A0A7C1S3K6-F1
#
_entry.id   AF-A0A7C1S3K6-F1
#
_cell.length_a   1.000
_cell.length_b   1.000
_cell.length_c   1.000
_cell.angle_alpha   90.00
_cell.angle_beta   90.00
_cell.angle_gamma   90.00
#
_symmetry.space_group_name_H-M   'P 1'
#
loop_
_entity.id
_entity.type
_entity.pdbx_description
1 polymer ?
#
loop_
_entity_poly.entity_id
_entity_poly.type
_entity_poly.pdbx_seq_one_letter_code
_entity_poly.pdbx_strand_id
1 'polypeptide(L)'
;MSRILAEGQSKDRQSIKALRISLFLIVFLAIFVLVRCRPSPVILLPLPSEIERMEGYASLRITGDQGSSRSKFSFLFQLPHQGRIEVSNILGRTLYQIIVTGDKAVFIVPSKRVYWQGE
;
A
#
# COMPACT_ATOMS: atom_id res chain seq x y z
N MET A 1 -28.37 -21.10 70.14
CA MET A 1 -27.07 -21.19 69.42
C MET A 1 -27.19 -21.64 67.95
N SER A 2 -28.38 -21.94 67.41
CA SER A 2 -28.52 -22.54 66.06
C SER A 2 -28.71 -21.56 64.90
N ARG A 3 -28.92 -20.25 65.13
CA ARG A 3 -29.14 -19.27 64.06
C ARG A 3 -27.85 -18.70 63.44
N ILE A 4 -26.74 -18.71 64.18
CA ILE A 4 -25.47 -18.11 63.71
C ILE A 4 -24.75 -19.01 62.69
N LEU A 5 -24.96 -20.33 62.73
CA LEU A 5 -24.35 -21.26 61.77
C LEU A 5 -25.04 -21.26 60.38
N ALA A 6 -26.33 -20.92 60.31
CA ALA A 6 -27.08 -20.87 59.05
C ALA A 6 -26.76 -19.62 58.21
N GLU A 7 -26.45 -18.50 58.88
CA GLU A 7 -26.16 -17.22 58.23
C GLU A 7 -24.77 -17.21 57.57
N GLY A 8 -23.79 -17.86 58.20
CA GLY A 8 -22.44 -18.05 57.64
C GLY A 8 -22.41 -18.92 56.38
N GLN A 9 -23.18 -20.02 56.35
CA GLN A 9 -23.28 -20.91 55.19
C GLN A 9 -23.99 -20.26 53.98
N SER A 10 -24.95 -19.37 54.24
CA SER A 10 -25.67 -18.62 53.18
C SER A 10 -24.75 -17.61 52.48
N LYS A 11 -23.93 -16.89 53.25
CA LYS A 11 -23.02 -15.85 52.75
C LYS A 11 -21.88 -16.42 51.90
N ASP A 12 -21.30 -17.55 52.29
CA ASP A 12 -20.27 -18.24 51.50
C ASP A 12 -20.84 -18.81 50.19
N ARG A 13 -22.05 -19.39 50.24
CA ARG A 13 -22.72 -19.92 49.04
C ARG A 13 -23.09 -18.82 48.04
N GLN A 14 -23.42 -17.62 48.54
CA GLN A 14 -23.72 -16.46 47.72
C GLN A 14 -22.44 -15.85 47.12
N SER A 15 -21.34 -15.82 47.88
CA SER A 15 -20.02 -15.37 47.42
C SER A 15 -19.45 -16.28 46.32
N ILE A 16 -19.56 -17.61 46.47
CA ILE A 16 -19.11 -18.59 45.45
C ILE A 16 -19.93 -18.47 44.15
N LYS A 17 -21.25 -18.22 44.25
CA LYS A 17 -22.10 -17.98 43.08
C LYS A 17 -21.72 -16.69 42.36
N ALA A 18 -21.48 -15.60 43.11
CA ALA A 18 -21.04 -14.33 42.55
C ALA A 18 -19.66 -14.44 41.87
N LEU A 19 -18.72 -15.18 42.47
CA LEU A 19 -17.40 -15.46 41.90
C LEU A 19 -17.50 -16.26 40.59
N ARG A 20 -18.37 -17.28 40.53
CA ARG A 20 -18.62 -18.07 39.30
C ARG A 20 -19.23 -17.22 38.19
N ILE A 21 -20.18 -16.35 38.51
CA ILE A 21 -20.81 -15.44 37.54
C ILE A 21 -19.78 -14.43 37.02
N SER A 22 -18.97 -13.85 37.91
CA SER A 22 -17.88 -12.93 37.55
C SER A 22 -16.85 -13.60 36.64
N LEU A 23 -16.42 -14.82 36.95
CA LEU A 23 -15.51 -15.61 36.11
C LEU A 23 -16.11 -15.84 34.72
N PHE A 24 -17.40 -16.20 34.66
CA PHE A 24 -18.09 -16.44 33.40
C PHE A 24 -18.15 -15.17 32.53
N LEU A 25 -18.41 -14.01 33.13
CA LEU A 25 -18.40 -12.72 32.44
C LEU A 25 -17.00 -12.33 31.93
N ILE A 26 -15.95 -12.59 32.71
CA ILE A 26 -14.56 -12.33 32.32
C ILE A 26 -14.17 -13.22 31.13
N VAL A 27 -14.50 -14.50 31.18
CA VAL A 27 -14.23 -15.44 30.08
C VAL A 27 -15.00 -15.02 28.82
N PHE A 28 -16.27 -14.63 28.96
CA PHE A 28 -17.08 -14.17 27.83
C PHE A 28 -16.51 -12.88 27.21
N LEU A 29 -16.08 -11.93 28.03
CA LEU A 29 -15.44 -10.70 27.58
C LEU A 29 -14.11 -10.98 26.87
N ALA A 30 -13.29 -11.89 27.42
CA ALA A 30 -12.02 -12.29 26.81
C ALA A 30 -12.23 -12.92 25.42
N ILE A 31 -13.23 -13.80 25.26
CA ILE A 31 -13.59 -14.39 23.97
C ILE A 31 -14.00 -13.28 22.98
N PHE A 32 -14.80 -12.31 23.41
CA PHE A 32 -15.26 -11.23 22.56
C PHE A 32 -14.11 -10.35 22.05
N VAL A 33 -13.12 -10.08 22.91
CA VAL A 33 -11.90 -9.34 22.54
C VAL A 33 -11.06 -10.14 21.55
N LEU A 34 -10.88 -11.45 21.76
CA LEU A 34 -10.12 -12.31 20.85
C LEU A 34 -10.77 -12.42 19.46
N VAL A 35 -12.10 -12.42 19.36
CA VAL A 35 -12.82 -12.41 18.07
C VAL A 35 -12.62 -11.09 17.32
N ARG A 36 -12.42 -9.98 18.02
CA ARG A 36 -12.14 -8.66 17.43
C ARG A 36 -10.70 -8.50 16.94
N CYS A 37 -9.78 -9.37 17.33
CA CYS A 37 -8.41 -9.41 16.81
C CYS A 37 -8.27 -10.12 15.46
N ARG A 38 -9.32 -10.15 14.62
CA ARG A 38 -9.21 -10.66 13.26
C ARG A 38 -8.72 -9.55 12.32
N PRO A 39 -7.61 -9.76 11.59
CA PRO A 39 -7.21 -8.82 10.54
C PRO A 39 -8.33 -8.70 9.52
N SER A 40 -8.59 -7.47 9.06
CA SER A 40 -9.53 -7.26 7.96
C SER A 40 -9.11 -8.12 6.77
N PRO A 41 -10.04 -8.84 6.11
CA PRO A 41 -9.70 -9.54 4.89
C PRO A 41 -9.14 -8.55 3.86
N VAL A 42 -8.02 -8.92 3.25
CA VAL A 42 -7.44 -8.15 2.14
C VAL A 42 -8.35 -8.37 0.94
N ILE A 43 -9.13 -7.34 0.59
CA ILE A 43 -9.92 -7.35 -0.64
C ILE A 43 -8.96 -7.02 -1.78
N LEU A 44 -8.49 -8.06 -2.48
CA LEU A 44 -7.83 -7.88 -3.76
C LEU A 44 -8.91 -7.58 -4.79
N LEU A 45 -8.89 -6.38 -5.35
CA LEU A 45 -9.69 -6.06 -6.52
C LEU A 45 -9.30 -7.03 -7.65
N PRO A 46 -10.26 -7.50 -8.45
CA PRO A 46 -9.93 -8.31 -9.62
C PRO A 46 -8.96 -7.50 -10.50
N LEU A 47 -7.98 -8.19 -11.09
CA LEU A 47 -7.12 -7.55 -12.08
C LEU A 47 -8.02 -6.97 -13.17
N PRO A 48 -7.84 -5.69 -13.56
CA PRO A 48 -8.60 -5.14 -14.66
C PRO A 48 -8.30 -5.93 -15.92
N SER A 49 -9.31 -6.09 -16.79
CA SER A 49 -9.17 -6.80 -18.07
C SER A 49 -8.20 -6.12 -19.02
N GLU A 50 -7.93 -4.83 -18.81
CA GLU A 50 -7.03 -4.03 -19.62
C GLU A 50 -6.26 -3.04 -18.75
N ILE A 51 -5.00 -2.76 -19.12
CA ILE A 51 -4.16 -1.79 -18.43
C ILE A 51 -4.33 -0.43 -19.12
N GLU A 52 -5.06 0.48 -18.49
CA GLU A 52 -5.26 1.83 -19.03
C GLU A 52 -4.08 2.77 -18.74
N ARG A 53 -3.37 2.54 -17.63
CA ARG A 53 -2.32 3.43 -17.14
C ARG A 53 -1.16 2.67 -16.53
N MET A 54 0.05 3.09 -16.84
CA MET A 54 1.27 2.60 -16.25
C MET A 54 2.12 3.77 -15.78
N GLU A 55 2.57 3.74 -14.53
CA GLU A 55 3.46 4.77 -14.00
C GLU A 55 4.54 4.13 -13.14
N GLY A 56 5.70 4.79 -13.06
CA GLY A 56 6.77 4.30 -12.22
C GLY A 56 8.11 4.96 -12.47
N TYR A 57 9.12 4.38 -11.84
CA TYR A 57 10.52 4.80 -11.93
C TYR A 57 11.36 3.61 -12.34
N ALA A 58 12.34 3.84 -13.20
CA ALA A 58 13.26 2.83 -13.69
C ALA A 58 14.67 3.39 -13.84
N SER A 59 15.64 2.48 -14.00
CA SER A 59 17.01 2.84 -14.32
C SER A 59 17.46 2.07 -15.54
N LEU A 60 17.97 2.80 -16.54
CA LEU A 60 18.52 2.23 -17.76
C LEU A 60 20.04 2.36 -17.71
N ARG A 61 20.74 1.27 -18.03
CA ARG A 61 22.18 1.31 -18.31
C ARG A 61 22.39 0.97 -19.78
N ILE A 62 23.06 1.85 -20.49
CA ILE A 62 23.46 1.66 -21.89
C ILE A 62 24.97 1.50 -21.90
N THR A 63 25.47 0.45 -22.55
CA THR A 63 26.90 0.17 -22.68
C THR A 63 27.24 0.05 -24.16
N GLY A 64 28.30 0.72 -24.60
CA GLY A 64 28.84 0.63 -25.96
C GLY A 64 30.34 0.89 -25.96
N ASP A 65 30.93 1.03 -27.15
CA ASP A 65 32.38 1.13 -27.34
C ASP A 65 33.01 2.35 -26.63
N GLN A 66 32.22 3.40 -26.43
CA GLN A 66 32.62 4.65 -25.75
C GLN A 66 32.42 4.60 -24.22
N GLY A 67 32.02 3.45 -23.67
CA GLY A 67 31.83 3.24 -22.23
C GLY A 67 30.39 2.91 -21.84
N SER A 68 30.09 3.04 -20.54
CA SER A 68 28.78 2.73 -19.96
C SER A 68 28.17 3.97 -19.32
N SER A 69 26.91 4.26 -19.66
CA SER A 69 26.13 5.33 -19.08
C SER A 69 24.91 4.77 -18.36
N ARG A 70 24.57 5.35 -17.21
CA ARG A 70 23.38 4.97 -16.43
C ARG A 70 22.50 6.19 -16.25
N SER A 71 21.22 6.04 -16.56
CA SER A 71 20.18 7.03 -16.32
C SER A 71 19.11 6.47 -15.38
N LYS A 72 18.47 7.38 -14.63
CA LYS A 72 17.24 7.11 -13.89
C LYS A 72 16.13 7.93 -14.53
N PHE A 73 14.96 7.34 -14.66
CA PHE A 73 13.85 7.99 -15.32
C PHE A 73 12.52 7.63 -14.65
N SER A 74 11.57 8.56 -14.75
CA SER A 74 10.16 8.31 -14.46
C SER A 74 9.40 8.14 -15.76
N PHE A 75 8.34 7.35 -15.72
CA PHE A 75 7.44 7.19 -16.84
C PHE A 75 5.98 7.29 -16.40
N LEU A 76 5.15 7.77 -17.31
CA LEU A 76 3.70 7.79 -17.21
C LEU A 76 3.15 7.50 -18.60
N PHE A 77 2.42 6.40 -18.73
CA PHE A 77 1.71 6.02 -19.95
C PHE A 77 0.22 5.99 -19.67
N GLN A 78 -0.55 6.65 -20.52
CA GLN A 78 -1.98 6.45 -20.66
C GLN A 78 -2.18 5.72 -21.99
N LEU A 79 -2.40 4.41 -21.88
CA LEU A 79 -2.38 3.52 -23.02
C LEU A 79 -3.66 3.68 -23.87
N PRO A 80 -3.57 3.43 -25.19
CA PRO A 80 -2.35 3.08 -25.93
C PRO A 80 -1.58 4.29 -26.49
N HIS A 81 -2.09 5.53 -26.35
CA HIS A 81 -1.68 6.64 -27.22
C HIS A 81 -0.83 7.74 -26.55
N GLN A 82 -0.70 7.74 -25.23
CA GLN A 82 -0.03 8.83 -24.54
C GLN A 82 1.05 8.29 -23.62
N GLY A 83 2.20 8.95 -23.64
CA GLY A 83 3.35 8.55 -22.88
C GLY A 83 4.24 9.74 -22.56
N ARG A 84 4.84 9.70 -21.39
CA ARG A 84 5.92 10.60 -21.01
C ARG A 84 6.99 9.81 -20.31
N ILE A 85 8.22 10.00 -20.77
CA ILE A 85 9.43 9.52 -20.09
C ILE A 85 10.25 10.75 -19.74
N GLU A 86 10.69 10.84 -18.50
CA GLU A 86 11.48 11.97 -18.02
C GLU A 86 12.75 11.51 -17.33
N VAL A 87 13.88 12.04 -17.77
CA VAL A 87 15.18 11.80 -17.16
C VAL A 87 15.60 13.01 -16.36
N SER A 88 15.90 12.79 -15.08
CA SER A 88 16.32 13.85 -14.17
C SER A 88 17.71 13.59 -13.60
N ASN A 89 18.42 14.65 -13.26
CA ASN A 89 19.66 14.55 -12.50
C ASN A 89 19.38 14.32 -11.00
N ILE A 90 20.43 14.18 -10.20
CA ILE A 90 20.34 13.92 -8.74
C ILE A 90 19.65 15.09 -8.00
N LEU A 91 19.65 16.29 -8.57
CA LEU A 91 18.98 17.48 -8.03
C LEU A 91 17.51 17.59 -8.47
N GLY A 92 16.97 16.58 -9.17
CA GLY A 92 15.60 16.60 -9.68
C GLY A 92 15.37 17.51 -10.89
N ARG A 93 16.45 18.01 -11.53
CA ARG A 93 16.31 18.81 -12.76
C ARG A 93 16.17 17.88 -13.96
N THR A 94 15.16 18.11 -14.78
CA THR A 94 14.96 17.44 -16.06
C THR A 94 16.18 17.67 -16.97
N LEU A 95 16.79 16.58 -17.44
CA LEU A 95 17.84 16.60 -18.45
C LEU A 95 17.24 16.51 -19.85
N TYR A 96 16.27 15.63 -20.03
CA TYR A 96 15.50 15.47 -21.25
C TYR A 96 14.21 14.70 -20.99
N GLN A 97 13.26 14.82 -21.91
CA GLN A 97 11.98 14.13 -21.86
C GLN A 97 11.58 13.62 -23.25
N ILE A 98 10.89 12.49 -23.28
CA ILE A 98 10.21 11.97 -24.47
C ILE A 98 8.72 12.08 -24.19
N ILE A 99 7.98 12.73 -25.07
CA ILE A 99 6.52 12.83 -25.00
C ILE A 99 5.94 12.15 -26.23
N VAL A 100 5.06 11.18 -26.01
CA VAL A 100 4.30 10.46 -27.02
C VAL A 100 2.85 10.94 -26.94
N THR A 101 2.25 11.30 -28.06
CA THR A 101 0.86 11.74 -28.14
C THR A 101 0.26 11.33 -29.48
N GLY A 102 -0.64 10.33 -29.45
CA GLY A 102 -1.15 9.69 -30.65
C GLY A 102 0.00 9.05 -31.41
N ASP A 103 0.11 9.39 -32.70
CA ASP A 103 1.11 8.85 -33.62
C ASP A 103 2.36 9.74 -33.69
N LYS A 104 2.63 10.52 -32.64
CA LYS A 104 3.75 11.46 -32.62
C LYS A 104 4.59 11.26 -31.37
N ALA A 105 5.89 11.36 -31.54
CA ALA A 105 6.85 11.41 -30.44
C ALA A 105 7.77 12.63 -30.57
N VAL A 106 7.98 13.34 -29.46
CA VAL A 106 8.92 14.45 -29.39
C VAL A 106 9.96 14.20 -28.31
N PHE A 107 11.22 14.46 -28.64
CA PHE A 107 12.33 14.44 -27.71
C PHE A 107 12.76 15.88 -27.41
N ILE A 108 12.68 16.24 -26.14
CA ILE A 108 12.86 17.60 -25.65
C ILE A 108 14.07 17.61 -24.72
N VAL A 109 15.00 18.51 -25.02
CA VAL A 109 16.10 18.89 -24.13
C VAL A 109 15.79 20.30 -23.63
N PRO A 110 15.67 20.58 -22.32
CA PRO A 110 15.21 21.87 -21.82
C PRO A 110 16.03 23.07 -22.34
N SER A 111 17.33 22.90 -22.55
CA SER A 111 18.20 23.94 -23.11
C SER A 111 17.97 24.21 -24.60
N LYS A 112 17.28 23.32 -25.34
CA LYS A 112 17.08 23.38 -26.80
C LYS A 112 15.60 23.33 -27.25
N ARG A 113 14.64 23.32 -26.32
CA ARG A 113 13.17 23.23 -26.54
C ARG A 113 12.69 21.92 -27.19
N VAL A 114 12.95 21.69 -28.47
CA VAL A 114 12.61 20.44 -29.18
C VAL A 114 13.84 20.02 -29.97
N TYR A 115 14.40 18.86 -29.62
CA TYR A 115 15.60 18.36 -30.27
C TYR A 115 15.27 17.44 -31.45
N TRP A 116 14.18 16.68 -31.34
CA TRP A 116 13.74 15.76 -32.39
C TRP A 116 12.24 15.50 -32.32
N GLN A 117 11.64 15.19 -33.47
CA GLN A 117 10.25 14.77 -33.63
C GLN A 117 10.21 13.58 -34.60
N GLY A 118 9.37 12.60 -34.32
CA GLY A 118 9.06 11.49 -35.22
C GLY A 118 7.58 11.14 -35.24
N GLU A 119 7.24 10.33 -36.23
CA GLU A 119 5.93 9.73 -36.51
C GLU A 119 6.07 8.20 -36.43
#